data_AF-A0A7Y4ZDL8-F1
#
_entry.id   AF-A0A7Y4ZDL8-F1
#
_cell.length_a   1.000
_cell.length_b   1.000
_cell.length_c   1.000
_cell.angle_alpha   90.00
_cell.angle_beta   90.00
_cell.angle_gamma   90.00
#
_symmetry.space_group_name_H-M   'P 1'
#
loop_
_entity.id
_entity.type
_entity.pdbx_description
1 polymer ?
#
loop_
_entity_poly.entity_id
_entity_poly.type
_entity_poly.pdbx_seq_one_letter_code
_entity_poly.pdbx_strand_id
1 'polypeptide(L)'
;MGKTAAELMAELANDGEYQAKKKAKDDYFSNLERIYADDEGGLVEELNQAGFLVTSVWDFVNSKNYYSDAVPILIKHLKTKHHPKILAGLARSLAVTQFSNNDDLWNLLVDLYEKTLSDSEINNPVERGLQEAIAVALECLAIESRIDSLKKLVATVPNGDGIHWLKNKLNKSVKKSNT
;
A
#
# COMPACT_ATOMS: atom_id res chain seq x y z
N MET A 1 34.54 28.01 0.84
CA MET A 1 34.71 26.56 0.63
C MET A 1 33.67 25.86 1.50
N GLY A 2 32.85 24.97 0.93
CA GLY A 2 31.83 24.24 1.68
C GLY A 2 32.42 23.02 2.38
N LYS A 3 31.84 22.63 3.53
CA LYS A 3 32.21 21.39 4.24
C LYS A 3 31.92 20.17 3.37
N THR A 4 32.80 19.18 3.41
CA THR A 4 32.56 17.88 2.75
C THR A 4 31.55 17.05 3.53
N ALA A 5 30.91 16.08 2.86
CA ALA A 5 30.00 15.15 3.52
C ALA A 5 30.68 14.35 4.65
N ALA A 6 31.98 14.04 4.51
CA ALA A 6 32.75 13.32 5.52
C ALA A 6 33.04 14.19 6.76
N GLU A 7 33.41 15.46 6.56
CA GLU A 7 33.61 16.41 7.67
C GLU A 7 32.30 16.70 8.41
N LEU A 8 31.19 16.81 7.68
CA LEU A 8 29.86 16.95 8.27
C LEU A 8 29.46 15.70 9.07
N MET A 9 29.70 14.50 8.55
CA MET A 9 29.40 13.25 9.28
C MET A 9 30.27 13.09 10.54
N ALA A 10 31.53 13.51 10.51
CA ALA A 10 32.43 13.47 11.67
C ALA A 10 32.04 14.49 12.76
N GLU A 11 31.52 15.66 12.36
CA GLU A 11 30.95 16.65 13.28
C GLU A 11 29.67 16.12 13.93
N LEU A 12 28.76 15.55 13.12
CA LEU A 12 27.54 14.92 13.60
C LEU A 12 27.80 13.68 14.47
N ALA A 13 28.92 12.96 14.26
CA ALA A 13 29.34 11.85 15.11
C ALA A 13 29.67 12.27 16.54
N ASN A 14 30.17 13.50 16.72
CA ASN A 14 30.53 14.06 18.03
C ASN A 14 29.43 14.94 18.64
N ASP A 15 28.35 15.21 17.90
CA ASP A 15 27.17 15.90 18.41
C ASP A 15 26.26 14.90 19.17
N GLY A 16 26.28 15.01 20.49
CA GLY A 16 25.49 14.15 21.37
C GLY A 16 23.98 14.26 21.16
N GLU A 17 23.45 15.42 20.76
CA GLU A 17 22.03 15.60 20.49
C GLU A 17 21.63 14.91 19.18
N TYR A 18 22.47 15.02 18.15
CA TYR A 18 22.27 14.31 16.89
C TYR A 18 22.33 12.79 17.08
N GLN A 19 23.32 12.28 17.83
CA GLN A 19 23.41 10.85 18.11
C GLN A 19 22.21 10.33 18.92
N ALA A 20 21.74 11.09 19.92
CA ALA A 20 20.55 10.73 20.68
C ALA A 20 19.29 10.70 19.82
N LYS A 21 19.09 11.70 18.95
CA LYS A 21 17.96 11.72 17.99
C LYS A 21 18.03 10.58 16.99
N LYS A 22 19.22 10.28 16.47
CA LYS A 22 19.44 9.16 15.56
C LYS A 22 19.10 7.83 16.23
N LYS A 23 19.63 7.60 17.43
CA LYS A 23 19.33 6.38 18.20
C LYS A 23 17.84 6.23 18.50
N ALA A 24 17.17 7.29 18.96
CA ALA A 24 15.73 7.25 19.23
C ALA A 24 14.91 6.94 17.96
N LYS A 25 15.34 7.45 16.81
CA LYS A 25 14.74 7.16 15.51
C LYS A 25 14.96 5.69 15.13
N ASP A 26 16.18 5.19 15.25
CA ASP A 26 16.54 3.81 14.93
C ASP A 26 15.80 2.81 15.83
N ASP A 27 15.71 3.08 17.14
CA ASP A 27 14.95 2.29 18.11
C ASP A 27 13.44 2.29 17.78
N TYR A 28 12.90 3.43 17.37
CA TYR A 28 11.52 3.56 16.93
C TYR A 28 11.22 2.71 15.69
N PHE A 29 12.05 2.80 14.65
CA PHE A 29 11.87 1.99 13.43
C PHE A 29 12.06 0.50 13.69
N SER A 30 13.05 0.12 14.49
CA SER A 30 13.27 -1.28 14.86
C SER A 30 12.07 -1.89 15.58
N ASN A 31 11.40 -1.11 16.46
CA ASN A 31 10.19 -1.57 17.13
C ASN A 31 9.00 -1.71 16.17
N LEU A 32 8.86 -0.80 15.19
CA LEU A 32 7.83 -0.93 14.16
C LEU A 32 8.05 -2.15 13.26
N GLU A 33 9.29 -2.39 12.84
CA GLU A 33 9.65 -3.57 12.05
C GLU A 33 9.26 -4.85 12.78
N ARG A 34 9.52 -4.92 14.10
CA ARG A 34 9.08 -6.06 14.91
C ARG A 34 7.56 -6.20 14.96
N ILE A 35 6.83 -5.11 15.17
CA ILE A 35 5.35 -5.12 15.17
C ILE A 35 4.83 -5.62 13.82
N TYR A 36 5.43 -5.19 12.71
CA TYR A 36 5.01 -5.59 11.38
C TYR A 36 5.32 -7.06 11.10
N ALA A 37 6.52 -7.52 11.46
CA ALA A 37 6.91 -8.92 11.34
C ALA A 37 5.99 -9.85 12.16
N ASP A 38 5.62 -9.43 13.38
CA ASP A 38 4.67 -10.18 14.22
C ASP A 38 3.26 -10.21 13.59
N ASP A 39 2.81 -9.11 12.97
CA ASP A 39 1.49 -9.00 12.32
C ASP A 39 1.39 -9.79 11.00
N GLU A 40 2.45 -9.75 10.17
CA GLU A 40 2.48 -10.45 8.88
C GLU A 40 3.04 -11.87 8.96
N GLY A 41 3.52 -12.31 10.12
CA GLY A 41 4.18 -13.62 10.27
C GLY A 41 3.33 -14.78 9.77
N GLY A 42 2.03 -14.80 10.09
CA GLY A 42 1.11 -15.84 9.60
C GLY A 42 0.89 -15.78 8.08
N LEU A 43 0.87 -14.58 7.49
CA LEU A 43 0.79 -14.39 6.04
C LEU A 43 2.05 -14.92 5.35
N VAL A 44 3.21 -14.55 5.87
CA VAL A 44 4.51 -14.98 5.35
C VAL A 44 4.67 -16.50 5.46
N GLU A 45 4.25 -17.11 6.56
CA GLU A 45 4.27 -18.56 6.72
C GLU A 45 3.38 -19.26 5.69
N GLU A 46 2.14 -18.81 5.51
CA GLU A 46 1.20 -19.40 4.54
C GLU A 46 1.73 -19.27 3.10
N LEU A 47 2.33 -18.13 2.75
CA LEU A 47 2.96 -17.91 1.45
C LEU A 47 4.18 -18.81 1.23
N ASN A 48 5.06 -18.96 2.22
CA ASN A 48 6.22 -19.84 2.15
C ASN A 48 5.79 -21.32 2.01
N GLN A 49 4.75 -21.74 2.73
CA GLN A 49 4.18 -23.09 2.60
C GLN A 49 3.59 -23.34 1.20
N ALA A 50 3.06 -22.30 0.55
CA ALA A 50 2.60 -22.34 -0.83
C ALA A 50 3.74 -22.25 -1.87
N GLY A 51 5.01 -22.16 -1.44
CA GLY A 51 6.19 -22.14 -2.31
C GLY A 51 6.70 -20.75 -2.68
N PHE A 52 6.16 -19.68 -2.09
CA PHE A 52 6.61 -18.31 -2.30
C PHE A 52 7.64 -17.94 -1.24
N LEU A 53 8.93 -17.97 -1.60
CA LEU A 53 10.03 -17.58 -0.72
C LEU A 53 10.03 -16.06 -0.51
N VAL A 54 9.36 -15.60 0.54
CA VAL A 54 9.24 -14.19 0.91
C VAL A 54 9.49 -13.98 2.38
N THR A 55 9.93 -12.77 2.70
CA THR A 55 10.18 -12.29 4.06
C THR A 55 9.12 -11.27 4.51
N SER A 56 8.44 -10.64 3.55
CA SER A 56 7.36 -9.68 3.79
C SER A 56 6.40 -9.66 2.61
N VAL A 57 5.15 -9.24 2.82
CA VAL A 57 4.20 -8.98 1.72
C VAL A 57 4.73 -7.94 0.74
N TRP A 58 5.60 -7.03 1.20
CA TRP A 58 6.22 -6.01 0.36
C TRP A 58 7.13 -6.60 -0.73
N ASP A 59 7.58 -7.85 -0.59
CA ASP A 59 8.38 -8.56 -1.60
C ASP A 59 7.59 -8.84 -2.89
N PHE A 60 6.25 -8.85 -2.84
CA PHE A 60 5.39 -8.98 -4.02
C PHE A 60 5.22 -7.67 -4.79
N VAL A 61 5.39 -6.53 -4.12
CA VAL A 61 5.14 -5.22 -4.73
C VAL A 61 6.18 -4.98 -5.83
N ASN A 62 5.70 -4.80 -7.07
CA ASN A 62 6.52 -4.66 -8.28
C ASN A 62 7.44 -5.84 -8.61
N SER A 63 7.24 -7.00 -7.99
CA SER A 63 8.03 -8.18 -8.34
C SER A 63 7.64 -8.67 -9.74
N LYS A 64 8.66 -9.15 -10.48
CA LYS A 64 8.53 -9.63 -11.85
C LYS A 64 8.01 -11.07 -11.94
N ASN A 65 8.00 -11.79 -10.83
CA ASN A 65 7.51 -13.16 -10.78
C ASN A 65 5.97 -13.16 -10.80
N TYR A 66 5.38 -14.07 -11.56
CA TYR A 66 3.93 -14.24 -11.56
C TYR A 66 3.49 -14.97 -10.30
N TYR A 67 2.67 -14.31 -9.48
CA TYR A 67 2.15 -14.85 -8.22
C TYR A 67 0.64 -15.08 -8.27
N SER A 68 0.12 -15.53 -9.43
CA SER A 68 -1.31 -15.83 -9.60
C SER A 68 -1.82 -16.76 -8.50
N ASP A 69 -0.98 -17.72 -8.09
CA ASP A 69 -1.38 -18.74 -7.14
C ASP A 69 -1.31 -18.24 -5.68
N ALA A 70 -0.66 -17.09 -5.43
CA ALA A 70 -0.67 -16.41 -4.13
C ALA A 70 -1.94 -15.56 -3.92
N VAL A 71 -2.65 -15.20 -4.99
CA VAL A 71 -3.79 -14.26 -4.94
C VAL A 71 -4.86 -14.68 -3.93
N PRO A 72 -5.29 -15.96 -3.84
CA PRO A 72 -6.28 -16.35 -2.84
C PRO A 72 -5.81 -16.09 -1.40
N ILE A 73 -4.52 -16.31 -1.13
CA ILE A 73 -3.89 -16.05 0.18
C ILE A 73 -3.88 -14.54 0.45
N LEU A 74 -3.45 -13.73 -0.52
CA LEU A 74 -3.42 -12.27 -0.38
C LEU A 74 -4.82 -11.68 -0.16
N ILE A 75 -5.85 -12.15 -0.87
CA ILE A 75 -7.25 -11.71 -0.68
C ILE A 75 -7.77 -12.13 0.70
N LYS A 76 -7.46 -13.35 1.14
CA LYS A 76 -7.82 -13.83 2.49
C LYS A 76 -7.24 -12.88 3.54
N HIS A 77 -5.96 -12.54 3.45
CA HIS A 77 -5.31 -11.65 4.39
C HIS A 77 -5.75 -10.19 4.26
N LEU A 78 -6.18 -9.74 3.09
CA LEU A 78 -6.77 -8.41 2.95
C LEU A 78 -8.10 -8.27 3.72
N LYS A 79 -8.80 -9.37 3.99
CA LYS A 79 -10.03 -9.42 4.79
C LYS A 79 -9.78 -9.59 6.30
N THR A 80 -8.55 -9.93 6.71
CA THR A 80 -8.20 -10.09 8.12
C THR A 80 -7.72 -8.77 8.71
N LYS A 81 -7.80 -8.67 10.04
CA LYS A 81 -7.29 -7.49 10.75
C LYS A 81 -5.76 -7.53 10.73
N HIS A 82 -5.15 -6.61 10.02
CA HIS A 82 -3.71 -6.38 9.98
C HIS A 82 -3.39 -4.91 10.26
N HIS A 83 -2.13 -4.62 10.53
CA HIS A 83 -1.64 -3.24 10.59
C HIS A 83 -1.86 -2.55 9.22
N PRO A 84 -2.26 -1.25 9.17
CA PRO A 84 -2.52 -0.55 7.90
C PRO A 84 -1.38 -0.63 6.89
N LYS A 85 -0.13 -0.66 7.38
CA LYS A 85 1.06 -0.87 6.55
C LYS A 85 1.05 -2.22 5.81
N ILE A 86 0.65 -3.30 6.47
CA ILE A 86 0.57 -4.64 5.86
C ILE A 86 -0.58 -4.69 4.86
N LEU A 87 -1.75 -4.13 5.21
CA LEU A 87 -2.88 -4.01 4.29
C LEU A 87 -2.51 -3.19 3.03
N ALA A 88 -1.71 -2.14 3.17
CA ALA A 88 -1.23 -1.34 2.05
C ALA A 88 -0.31 -2.14 1.12
N GLY A 89 0.57 -2.97 1.68
CA GLY A 89 1.40 -3.91 0.93
C GLY A 89 0.56 -4.95 0.17
N LEU A 90 -0.44 -5.53 0.83
CA LEU A 90 -1.41 -6.46 0.22
C LEU A 90 -2.16 -5.81 -0.96
N ALA A 91 -2.73 -4.62 -0.76
CA ALA A 91 -3.46 -3.90 -1.79
C ALA A 91 -2.58 -3.60 -3.01
N ARG A 92 -1.34 -3.13 -2.80
CA ARG A 92 -0.38 -2.85 -3.88
C ARG A 92 0.07 -4.12 -4.60
N SER A 93 0.23 -5.23 -3.89
CA SER A 93 0.58 -6.53 -4.48
C SER A 93 -0.55 -7.07 -5.38
N LEU A 94 -1.79 -6.72 -5.07
CA LEU A 94 -2.98 -7.07 -5.86
C LEU A 94 -3.29 -6.07 -6.99
N ALA A 95 -2.52 -4.99 -7.14
CA ALA A 95 -2.69 -3.98 -8.18
C ALA A 95 -2.14 -4.45 -9.54
N VAL A 96 -2.71 -5.54 -10.07
CA VAL A 96 -2.21 -6.27 -11.24
C VAL A 96 -3.36 -6.46 -12.24
N THR A 97 -3.17 -5.98 -13.48
CA THR A 97 -4.27 -5.90 -14.48
C THR A 97 -4.90 -7.25 -14.82
N GLN A 98 -4.17 -8.36 -14.66
CA GLN A 98 -4.68 -9.72 -14.85
C GLN A 98 -5.84 -10.05 -13.91
N PHE A 99 -5.96 -9.36 -12.77
CA PHE A 99 -7.06 -9.55 -11.82
C PHE A 99 -8.25 -8.62 -12.08
N SER A 100 -8.25 -7.87 -13.19
CA SER A 100 -9.33 -6.94 -13.55
C SER A 100 -10.69 -7.63 -13.76
N ASN A 101 -10.74 -8.94 -13.95
CA ASN A 101 -11.99 -9.70 -14.06
C ASN A 101 -12.45 -10.31 -12.72
N ASN A 102 -11.75 -10.04 -11.62
CA ASN A 102 -12.12 -10.55 -10.29
C ASN A 102 -13.05 -9.54 -9.58
N ASP A 103 -14.35 -9.80 -9.59
CA ASP A 103 -15.37 -8.91 -9.01
C ASP A 103 -15.36 -8.91 -7.47
N ASP A 104 -15.01 -10.03 -6.84
CA ASP A 104 -14.90 -10.12 -5.38
C ASP A 104 -13.77 -9.23 -4.87
N LEU A 105 -12.62 -9.23 -5.55
CA LEU A 105 -11.50 -8.35 -5.25
C LEU A 105 -11.88 -6.88 -5.45
N TRP A 106 -12.57 -6.55 -6.55
CA TRP A 106 -13.03 -5.20 -6.80
C TRP A 106 -13.96 -4.69 -5.69
N ASN A 107 -15.00 -5.45 -5.36
CA ASN A 107 -15.98 -5.07 -4.35
C ASN A 107 -15.32 -4.94 -2.97
N LEU A 108 -14.38 -5.82 -2.63
CA LEU A 108 -13.59 -5.72 -1.41
C LEU A 108 -12.78 -4.42 -1.37
N LEU A 109 -12.08 -4.07 -2.45
CA LEU A 109 -11.27 -2.84 -2.50
C LEU A 109 -12.13 -1.58 -2.43
N VAL A 110 -13.31 -1.56 -3.07
CA VAL A 110 -14.27 -0.45 -2.97
C VAL A 110 -14.72 -0.28 -1.52
N ASP A 111 -15.15 -1.36 -0.87
CA ASP A 111 -15.60 -1.34 0.53
C ASP A 111 -14.47 -0.88 1.48
N LEU A 112 -13.25 -1.38 1.28
CA LEU A 112 -12.09 -0.97 2.06
C LEU A 112 -11.75 0.51 1.84
N TYR A 113 -11.81 1.01 0.61
CA TYR A 113 -11.53 2.41 0.31
C TYR A 113 -12.52 3.35 1.01
N GLU A 114 -13.81 3.01 0.99
CA GLU A 114 -14.87 3.79 1.64
C GLU A 114 -14.74 3.81 3.16
N LYS A 115 -14.23 2.73 3.76
CA LYS A 115 -14.08 2.60 5.23
C LYS A 115 -12.73 3.07 5.76
N THR A 116 -11.72 3.20 4.90
CA THR A 116 -10.39 3.64 5.33
C THR A 116 -10.38 5.16 5.50
N LEU A 117 -9.85 5.64 6.63
CA LEU A 117 -9.66 7.07 6.86
C LEU A 117 -8.63 7.65 5.90
N SER A 118 -8.80 8.92 5.53
CA SER A 118 -7.75 9.64 4.80
C SER A 118 -6.57 9.94 5.73
N ASP A 119 -5.38 10.12 5.15
CA ASP A 119 -4.16 10.48 5.85
C ASP A 119 -4.30 11.78 6.65
N SER A 120 -5.17 12.69 6.19
CA SER A 120 -5.49 13.94 6.87
C SER A 120 -6.25 13.75 8.18
N GLU A 121 -6.95 12.62 8.33
CA GLU A 121 -7.73 12.25 9.52
C GLU A 121 -6.94 11.33 10.47
N ILE A 122 -5.78 10.83 10.03
CA ILE A 122 -4.95 9.90 10.81
C ILE A 122 -3.88 10.69 11.57
N ASN A 123 -3.96 10.64 12.90
CA ASN A 123 -2.98 11.29 13.79
C ASN A 123 -1.60 10.62 13.75
N ASN A 124 -1.57 9.28 13.68
CA ASN A 124 -0.33 8.50 13.72
C ASN A 124 0.26 8.33 12.31
N PRO A 125 1.39 8.97 11.96
CA PRO A 125 1.91 8.93 10.59
C PRO A 125 2.25 7.52 10.09
N VAL A 126 2.49 6.56 10.97
CA VAL A 126 2.83 5.18 10.57
C VAL A 126 1.62 4.33 10.17
N GLU A 127 0.41 4.81 10.45
CA GLU A 127 -0.85 4.17 10.06
C GLU A 127 -1.40 4.72 8.73
N ARG A 128 -0.72 5.72 8.15
CA ARG A 128 -1.09 6.39 6.91
C ARG A 128 -0.75 5.57 5.65
N GLY A 129 -1.37 5.93 4.53
CA GLY A 129 -1.08 5.43 3.19
C GLY A 129 -1.88 4.21 2.76
N LEU A 130 -2.77 3.68 3.60
CA LEU A 130 -3.64 2.55 3.23
C LEU A 130 -4.66 2.96 2.16
N GLN A 131 -5.37 4.08 2.35
CA GLN A 131 -6.40 4.51 1.40
C GLN A 131 -5.80 4.78 0.01
N GLU A 132 -4.62 5.41 -0.04
CA GLU A 132 -3.85 5.60 -1.27
C GLU A 132 -3.48 4.27 -1.93
N ALA A 133 -2.98 3.29 -1.17
CA ALA A 133 -2.62 1.97 -1.70
C ALA A 133 -3.82 1.24 -2.32
N ILE A 134 -5.00 1.36 -1.70
CA ILE A 134 -6.25 0.83 -2.24
C ILE A 134 -6.65 1.56 -3.53
N ALA A 135 -6.49 2.89 -3.60
CA ALA A 135 -6.73 3.65 -4.83
C ALA A 135 -5.84 3.19 -5.99
N VAL A 136 -4.57 2.87 -5.75
CA VAL A 136 -3.67 2.31 -6.78
C VAL A 136 -4.23 0.99 -7.32
N ALA A 137 -4.67 0.10 -6.44
CA ALA A 137 -5.26 -1.17 -6.84
C ALA A 137 -6.55 -0.97 -7.66
N LEU A 138 -7.44 -0.08 -7.21
CA LEU A 138 -8.67 0.26 -7.93
C LEU A 138 -8.38 0.88 -9.31
N GLU A 139 -7.40 1.78 -9.43
CA GLU A 139 -7.02 2.37 -10.72
C GLU A 139 -6.55 1.31 -11.72
N CYS A 140 -5.73 0.36 -11.23
CA CYS A 140 -5.19 -0.72 -12.04
C CYS A 140 -6.29 -1.68 -12.51
N LEU A 141 -7.22 -2.04 -11.62
CA LEU A 141 -8.30 -3.02 -11.86
C LEU A 141 -9.56 -2.42 -12.52
N ALA A 142 -9.57 -1.11 -12.76
CA ALA A 142 -10.70 -0.42 -13.39
C ALA A 142 -10.78 -0.72 -14.90
N ILE A 143 -11.81 -1.49 -15.26
CA ILE A 143 -12.24 -1.80 -16.62
C ILE A 143 -13.56 -1.11 -16.96
N GLU A 144 -13.98 -1.19 -18.23
CA GLU A 144 -15.16 -0.48 -18.75
C GLU A 144 -16.45 -0.80 -17.98
N SER A 145 -16.69 -2.06 -17.64
CA SER A 145 -17.86 -2.48 -16.85
C SER A 145 -17.88 -1.93 -15.42
N ARG A 146 -16.77 -1.39 -14.92
CA ARG A 146 -16.62 -0.89 -13.54
C ARG A 146 -16.65 0.64 -13.45
N ILE A 147 -16.79 1.33 -14.58
CA ILE A 147 -16.74 2.80 -14.63
C ILE A 147 -17.84 3.44 -13.79
N ASP A 148 -19.05 2.89 -13.78
CA ASP A 148 -20.14 3.46 -12.98
C ASP A 148 -19.95 3.22 -11.48
N SER A 149 -19.39 2.07 -11.09
CA SER A 149 -18.94 1.82 -9.71
C SER A 149 -17.87 2.82 -9.29
N LEU A 150 -16.89 3.10 -10.16
CA LEU A 150 -15.83 4.07 -9.90
C LEU A 150 -16.36 5.52 -9.81
N LYS A 151 -17.31 5.91 -10.67
CA LYS A 151 -17.99 7.22 -10.58
C LYS A 151 -18.70 7.38 -9.24
N LYS A 152 -19.43 6.35 -8.80
CA LYS A 152 -20.11 6.35 -7.51
C LYS A 152 -19.11 6.50 -6.37
N LEU A 153 -18.03 5.72 -6.36
CA LEU A 153 -16.98 5.79 -5.35
C LEU A 153 -16.37 7.20 -5.25
N VAL A 154 -16.07 7.81 -6.40
CA VAL A 154 -15.51 9.17 -6.45
C VAL A 154 -16.46 10.23 -5.91
N ALA A 155 -17.77 10.02 -6.08
CA ALA A 155 -18.80 10.89 -5.51
C ALA A 155 -18.97 10.67 -3.99
N THR A 156 -18.85 9.42 -3.52
CA THR A 156 -18.96 9.07 -2.08
C THR A 156 -17.77 9.61 -1.28
N VAL A 157 -16.55 9.48 -1.81
CA VAL A 157 -15.30 9.81 -1.10
C VAL A 157 -14.48 10.82 -1.92
N PRO A 158 -14.95 12.08 -2.09
CA PRO A 158 -14.37 13.04 -3.02
C PRO A 158 -12.97 13.54 -2.62
N ASN A 159 -12.61 13.40 -1.35
CA ASN A 159 -11.38 13.87 -0.72
C ASN A 159 -10.45 12.73 -0.25
N GLY A 160 -10.73 11.48 -0.64
CA GLY A 160 -9.89 10.34 -0.24
C GLY A 160 -8.49 10.39 -0.87
N ASP A 161 -7.54 9.73 -0.24
CA ASP A 161 -6.17 9.67 -0.77
C ASP A 161 -6.11 8.91 -2.09
N GLY A 162 -5.32 9.39 -3.05
CA GLY A 162 -5.23 8.78 -4.38
C GLY A 162 -6.47 9.02 -5.27
N ILE A 163 -7.49 9.76 -4.82
CA ILE A 163 -8.73 10.04 -5.60
C ILE A 163 -8.46 10.65 -6.98
N HIS A 164 -7.38 11.43 -7.11
CA HIS A 164 -6.98 12.07 -8.36
C HIS A 164 -6.61 11.04 -9.45
N TRP A 165 -6.06 9.88 -9.09
CA TRP A 165 -5.80 8.78 -10.02
C TRP A 165 -7.11 8.18 -10.53
N LEU A 166 -8.07 7.95 -9.63
CA LEU A 166 -9.40 7.43 -9.97
C LEU A 166 -10.14 8.39 -10.92
N LYS A 167 -10.11 9.70 -10.64
CA LYS A 167 -10.65 10.75 -11.52
C LYS A 167 -9.96 10.76 -12.89
N ASN A 168 -8.63 10.62 -12.93
CA ASN A 168 -7.89 10.56 -14.19
C ASN A 168 -8.29 9.33 -15.02
N LYS A 169 -8.49 8.17 -14.39
CA LYS A 169 -8.97 6.94 -15.05
C LYS A 169 -10.33 7.16 -15.70
N LEU A 170 -11.28 7.76 -14.98
CA LEU A 170 -12.60 8.12 -15.53
C LEU A 170 -12.49 9.02 -16.77
N ASN A 171 -11.64 10.06 -16.71
CA ASN A 171 -11.43 10.98 -17.82
C ASN A 171 -10.85 10.29 -19.07
N LYS A 172 -9.92 9.34 -18.89
CA LYS A 172 -9.35 8.56 -20.00
C LYS A 172 -10.40 7.65 -20.65
N SER A 173 -11.28 7.03 -19.85
CA SER A 173 -12.34 6.16 -20.37
C SER A 173 -13.37 6.94 -21.20
N VAL A 174 -13.76 8.14 -20.77
CA VAL A 174 -14.69 9.00 -21.55
C VAL A 174 -14.11 9.39 -22.91
N LYS A 175 -12.80 9.68 -22.99
CA LYS A 175 -12.15 9.99 -24.28
C LYS A 175 -12.18 8.80 -25.23
N LYS A 176 -11.97 7.58 -24.72
CA LYS A 176 -11.96 6.35 -25.52
C LYS A 176 -13.34 6.03 -26.13
N SER A 177 -14.43 6.35 -25.46
CA SER A 177 -15.79 6.16 -25.98
C SER A 177 -16.21 7.17 -27.06
N ASN A 178 -15.47 8.27 -27.20
CA ASN A 178 -15.75 9.36 -28.16
C ASN A 178 -14.82 9.34 -29.40
N THR A 179 -14.02 8.28 -29.58
CA THR A 179 -13.12 8.08 -30.74
C THR A 179 -13.50 6.79 -31.45
#